data_AF-A0A673ACK4-F1
#
_entry.id   AF-A0A673ACK4-F1
#
_cell.length_a   1.000
_cell.length_b   1.000
_cell.length_c   1.000
_cell.angle_alpha   90.00
_cell.angle_beta   90.00
_cell.angle_gamma   90.00
#
_symmetry.space_group_name_H-M   'P 1'
#
loop_
_entity.id
_entity.type
_entity.pdbx_description
1 polymer ?
#
loop_
_entity_poly.entity_id
_entity_poly.type
_entity_poly.pdbx_seq_one_letter_code
_entity_poly.pdbx_strand_id
1 'polypeptide(L)'
;MWGLPKLAHYIDDIAVDLEDVTKSMTEGFSAVSAEIKALKNVALQNRAALDYMLASSGGVCHIIGQECCTFIPDVSGNLTYVVDHLNELLIRLTFCPVSIWHSFFHLATVSYVIFYYIILTNPM
;
A
#
# COMPACT_ATOMS: atom_id res chain seq x y z
N MET A 1 -24.47 18.53 22.61
CA MET A 1 -23.02 18.80 22.73
C MET A 1 -22.50 19.05 21.33
N TRP A 2 -22.07 20.27 21.03
CA TRP A 2 -22.07 20.83 19.68
C TRP A 2 -20.72 20.74 18.95
N GLY A 3 -20.77 20.34 17.68
CA GLY A 3 -19.83 20.73 16.63
C GLY A 3 -18.59 19.85 16.47
N LEU A 4 -17.47 20.27 17.07
CA LEU A 4 -16.12 19.80 16.72
C LEU A 4 -15.79 18.35 17.16
N PRO A 5 -16.11 17.89 18.39
CA PRO A 5 -15.74 16.54 18.81
C PRO A 5 -16.42 15.45 17.96
N LYS A 6 -17.66 15.71 17.54
CA LYS A 6 -18.41 14.80 16.66
C LYS A 6 -17.76 14.68 15.28
N LEU A 7 -17.23 15.77 14.74
CA LEU A 7 -16.51 15.76 13.46
C LEU A 7 -15.17 15.04 13.58
N ALA A 8 -14.46 15.20 14.69
CA ALA A 8 -13.20 14.49 14.94
C ALA A 8 -13.41 12.97 14.91
N HIS A 9 -14.45 12.45 15.57
CA HIS A 9 -14.78 11.03 15.51
C HIS A 9 -15.13 10.54 14.10
N TYR A 10 -15.82 11.37 13.30
CA TYR A 10 -16.15 11.01 11.92
C TYR A 10 -14.91 10.94 11.02
N ILE A 11 -13.93 11.82 11.24
CA ILE A 11 -12.65 11.78 10.51
C ILE A 11 -11.83 10.54 10.90
N ASP A 12 -11.85 10.17 12.18
CA ASP A 12 -11.18 8.98 12.70
C ASP A 12 -11.75 7.69 12.10
N ASP A 13 -13.08 7.57 12.06
CA ASP A 13 -13.78 6.42 11.46
C ASP A 13 -13.39 6.23 9.98
N ILE A 14 -13.37 7.32 9.22
CA ILE A 14 -12.92 7.31 7.81
C ILE A 14 -11.45 6.90 7.68
N ALA A 15 -10.58 7.33 8.61
CA ALA A 15 -9.17 7.00 8.55
C ALA A 15 -8.93 5.50 8.77
N VAL A 16 -9.70 4.88 9.67
CA VAL A 16 -9.66 3.43 9.92
C VAL A 16 -10.17 2.66 8.70
N ASP A 17 -11.29 3.06 8.11
CA ASP A 17 -11.81 2.45 6.88
C ASP A 17 -10.79 2.55 5.74
N LEU A 18 -10.10 3.68 5.61
CA LEU A 18 -9.07 3.88 4.60
C LEU A 18 -7.83 3.00 4.84
N GLU A 19 -7.46 2.75 6.10
CA GLU A 19 -6.38 1.82 6.45
C GLU A 19 -6.72 0.40 6.00
N ASP A 20 -7.94 -0.07 6.27
CA ASP A 20 -8.40 -1.40 5.87
C ASP A 20 -8.44 -1.56 4.34
N VAL A 21 -8.98 -0.56 3.63
CA VAL A 21 -8.99 -0.53 2.17
C VAL A 21 -7.56 -0.55 1.61
N THR A 22 -6.65 0.25 2.18
CA THR A 22 -5.25 0.32 1.73
C THR A 22 -4.55 -1.02 1.94
N LYS A 23 -4.74 -1.66 3.09
CA LYS A 23 -4.18 -2.98 3.38
C LYS A 23 -4.68 -4.04 2.40
N SER A 24 -6.00 -4.10 2.19
CA SER A 24 -6.61 -5.04 1.24
C SER A 24 -6.07 -4.84 -0.18
N MET A 25 -5.92 -3.59 -0.60
CA MET A 25 -5.37 -3.23 -1.91
C MET A 25 -3.91 -3.66 -2.06
N THR A 26 -3.07 -3.45 -1.04
CA THR A 26 -1.67 -3.90 -1.02
C THR A 26 -1.56 -5.43 -1.17
N GLU A 27 -2.36 -6.18 -0.42
CA GLU A 27 -2.39 -7.65 -0.49
C GLU A 27 -2.87 -8.13 -1.87
N GLY A 28 -3.94 -7.52 -2.39
CA GLY A 28 -4.49 -7.84 -3.71
C GLY A 28 -3.49 -7.59 -4.84
N PHE A 29 -2.81 -6.44 -4.86
CA PHE A 29 -1.81 -6.14 -5.89
C PHE A 29 -0.58 -7.03 -5.81
N SER A 30 -0.15 -7.39 -4.60
CA SER A 30 0.96 -8.34 -4.42
C SER A 30 0.61 -9.71 -5.02
N ALA A 31 -0.60 -10.22 -4.75
CA ALA A 31 -1.08 -11.48 -5.30
C ALA A 31 -1.18 -11.43 -6.84
N VAL A 32 -1.82 -10.39 -7.38
CA VAL A 32 -1.99 -10.20 -8.82
C VAL A 32 -0.64 -10.06 -9.54
N SER A 33 0.34 -9.39 -8.92
CA SER A 33 1.70 -9.26 -9.46
C SER A 33 2.35 -10.63 -9.67
N ALA A 34 2.24 -11.50 -8.68
CA ALA A 34 2.78 -12.86 -8.75
C ALA A 34 2.05 -13.70 -9.82
N GLU A 35 0.73 -13.60 -9.91
CA GLU A 35 -0.07 -14.32 -10.92
C GLU A 35 0.27 -13.88 -12.35
N ILE A 36 0.36 -12.58 -12.61
CA ILE A 36 0.72 -12.06 -13.94
C ILE A 36 2.11 -12.53 -14.35
N LYS A 37 3.07 -12.56 -13.42
CA LYS A 37 4.42 -13.08 -13.68
C LYS A 37 4.39 -14.57 -14.05
N ALA A 38 3.60 -15.36 -13.32
CA ALA A 38 3.42 -16.78 -13.63
C ALA A 38 2.74 -17.00 -14.99
N LEU A 39 1.66 -16.27 -15.27
CA LEU A 39 0.93 -16.32 -16.54
C LEU A 39 1.84 -15.96 -17.72
N LYS A 40 2.66 -14.91 -17.58
CA LYS A 40 3.67 -14.54 -18.56
C LYS A 40 4.65 -15.68 -18.84
N ASN A 41 5.16 -16.32 -17.80
CA ASN A 41 6.09 -17.45 -17.96
C ASN A 41 5.43 -18.64 -18.67
N VAL A 42 4.17 -18.94 -18.36
CA VAL A 42 3.40 -19.97 -19.06
C VAL A 42 3.17 -19.58 -20.52
N ALA A 43 2.79 -18.34 -20.80
CA ALA A 43 2.61 -17.85 -22.16
C ALA A 43 3.89 -17.94 -23.01
N LEU A 44 5.05 -17.60 -22.42
CA LEU A 44 6.35 -17.72 -23.09
C LEU A 44 6.73 -19.18 -23.35
N GLN A 45 6.49 -20.08 -22.38
CA GLN A 45 6.71 -21.51 -22.57
C GLN A 45 5.80 -22.10 -23.65
N ASN A 46 4.51 -21.72 -23.65
CA ASN A 46 3.55 -22.12 -24.67
C ASN A 46 3.99 -21.63 -26.06
N ARG A 47 4.48 -20.39 -26.18
CA ARG A 47 5.03 -19.87 -27.44
C ARG A 47 6.22 -20.71 -27.91
N ALA A 48 7.17 -21.01 -27.02
CA ALA A 48 8.33 -21.85 -27.36
C ALA A 48 7.93 -23.27 -27.80
N ALA A 49 6.95 -23.89 -27.12
CA ALA A 49 6.45 -25.21 -27.48
C ALA A 49 5.73 -25.18 -28.85
N LEU A 50 4.90 -24.18 -29.09
CA LEU A 50 4.23 -24.00 -30.38
C LEU A 50 5.24 -23.70 -31.51
N ASP A 51 6.28 -22.92 -31.25
CA ASP A 51 7.35 -22.67 -32.22
C ASP A 51 8.10 -23.96 -32.57
N TYR A 52 8.34 -24.83 -31.59
CA TYR A 52 8.93 -26.14 -31.84
C TYR A 52 8.01 -27.04 -32.69
N MET A 53 6.72 -27.11 -32.36
CA MET A 53 5.73 -27.88 -33.13
C MET A 53 5.57 -27.37 -34.56
N LEU A 54 5.68 -26.05 -34.74
CA LEU A 54 5.51 -25.36 -36.02
C LEU A 54 6.84 -25.10 -36.73
N ALA A 55 7.95 -25.68 -36.26
CA ALA A 55 9.28 -25.44 -36.82
C ALA A 55 9.36 -25.74 -38.32
N SER A 56 8.63 -26.77 -38.79
CA SER A 56 8.54 -27.12 -40.22
C SER A 56 7.76 -26.10 -41.06
N SER A 57 6.86 -25.34 -40.43
CA SER A 57 6.03 -24.30 -41.05
C SER A 57 6.57 -22.89 -40.78
N GLY A 58 7.80 -22.75 -40.28
CA GLY A 58 8.43 -21.46 -39.98
C GLY A 58 8.12 -20.88 -38.59
N GLY A 59 7.52 -21.67 -37.68
CA GLY A 59 7.16 -21.27 -36.32
C GLY A 59 5.83 -20.51 -36.24
N VAL A 60 5.42 -20.15 -35.01
CA VAL A 60 4.20 -19.37 -34.75
C VAL A 60 4.24 -18.04 -35.50
N CYS A 61 5.43 -17.45 -35.63
CA CYS A 61 5.59 -16.15 -36.23
C CYS A 61 5.33 -16.11 -37.74
N HIS A 62 5.71 -17.17 -38.44
CA HIS A 62 5.44 -17.30 -39.87
C HIS A 62 3.95 -17.44 -40.16
N ILE A 63 3.20 -18.08 -39.24
CA ILE A 63 1.75 -18.28 -39.37
C ILE A 63 0.97 -17.01 -38.99
N ILE A 64 1.37 -16.32 -37.90
CA ILE A 64 0.68 -15.10 -37.44
C ILE A 64 1.00 -13.89 -38.33
N GLY A 65 2.22 -13.79 -38.88
CA GLY A 65 2.63 -12.68 -39.72
C GLY A 65 3.07 -11.44 -38.92
N GLN A 66 2.67 -10.24 -39.37
CA GLN A 66 3.18 -8.95 -38.87
C GLN A 66 2.85 -8.67 -37.38
N GLU A 67 1.77 -9.24 -36.85
CA GLU A 67 1.34 -9.06 -35.44
C GLU A 67 2.08 -10.00 -34.46
N CYS A 68 3.00 -10.82 -34.98
CA CYS A 68 3.78 -11.72 -34.16
C CYS A 68 4.78 -10.98 -33.26
N CYS A 69 5.16 -11.61 -32.14
CA CYS A 69 6.23 -11.14 -31.25
C CYS A 69 5.94 -9.77 -30.62
N THR A 70 4.69 -9.58 -30.18
CA THR A 70 4.38 -8.53 -29.21
C THR A 70 5.26 -8.66 -27.98
N PHE A 71 6.01 -7.60 -27.68
CA PHE A 71 6.83 -7.49 -26.48
C PHE A 71 5.91 -7.55 -25.27
N ILE A 72 6.15 -8.51 -24.37
CA ILE A 72 5.43 -8.61 -23.11
C ILE A 72 6.24 -7.81 -22.07
N PRO A 73 5.85 -6.56 -21.75
CA PRO A 73 6.58 -5.77 -20.78
C PRO A 73 6.58 -6.48 -19.43
N ASP A 74 7.70 -6.36 -18.70
CA ASP A 74 7.72 -6.76 -17.30
C ASP A 74 7.33 -5.57 -16.44
N VAL A 75 6.03 -5.44 -16.18
CA VAL A 75 5.49 -4.38 -15.33
C VAL A 75 5.59 -4.70 -13.84
N SER A 76 6.18 -5.85 -13.46
CA SER A 76 6.31 -6.23 -12.05
C SER A 76 7.00 -5.15 -11.22
N GLY A 77 8.03 -4.48 -11.75
CA GLY A 77 8.70 -3.38 -11.07
C GLY A 77 7.83 -2.12 -10.88
N ASN A 78 6.88 -1.85 -11.78
CA ASN A 78 5.95 -0.73 -11.65
C ASN A 78 4.85 -1.07 -10.61
N LEU A 79 4.41 -2.32 -10.58
CA LEU A 79 3.44 -2.79 -9.60
C LEU A 79 4.03 -2.86 -8.18
N THR A 80 5.31 -3.21 -8.04
CA THR A 80 6.03 -3.12 -6.76
C THR A 80 6.07 -1.68 -6.24
N TYR A 81 6.30 -0.69 -7.11
CA TYR A 81 6.26 0.73 -6.70
C TYR A 81 4.90 1.15 -6.15
N VAL A 82 3.80 0.68 -6.75
CA VAL A 82 2.44 0.94 -6.25
C VAL A 82 2.23 0.30 -4.88
N VAL A 83 2.64 -0.96 -4.70
CA VAL A 83 2.56 -1.67 -3.42
C VAL A 83 3.39 -0.96 -2.34
N ASP A 84 4.60 -0.52 -2.67
CA ASP A 84 5.47 0.25 -1.76
C ASP A 84 4.83 1.57 -1.37
N HIS A 85 4.22 2.28 -2.33
CA HIS A 85 3.51 3.51 -2.05
C HIS A 85 2.28 3.30 -1.14
N LEU A 86 1.54 2.21 -1.34
CA LEU A 86 0.42 1.85 -0.48
C LEU A 86 0.89 1.51 0.95
N ASN A 87 2.03 0.83 1.09
CA ASN A 87 2.63 0.57 2.40
C ASN A 87 3.04 1.88 3.12
N GLU A 88 3.60 2.84 2.38
CA GLU A 88 3.90 4.18 2.93
C GLU A 88 2.63 4.92 3.38
N LEU A 89 1.57 4.85 2.58
CA LEU A 89 0.27 5.44 2.96
C LEU A 89 -0.31 4.76 4.21
N LEU A 90 -0.21 3.43 4.30
CA LEU A 90 -0.65 2.67 5.47
C LEU A 90 0.04 3.18 6.74
N ILE A 91 1.38 3.31 6.72
CA ILE A 91 2.16 3.81 7.87
C ILE A 91 1.67 5.20 8.32
N ARG A 92 1.31 6.07 7.39
CA ARG A 92 0.80 7.42 7.69
C ARG A 92 -0.59 7.40 8.31
N LEU A 93 -1.44 6.47 7.90
CA LEU A 93 -2.80 6.30 8.42
C LEU A 93 -2.77 5.70 9.83
N THR A 94 -1.93 4.69 10.07
CA THR A 94 -1.75 4.07 11.40
C THR A 94 -1.14 5.03 12.43
N PHE A 95 -0.52 6.14 11.98
CA PHE A 95 0.00 7.23 12.84
C PHE A 95 -1.05 8.30 13.20
N CYS A 96 -2.25 8.23 12.63
CA CYS A 96 -3.36 9.13 12.96
C CYS A 96 -4.05 8.93 14.33
N PRO A 97 -3.87 7.86 15.15
CA PRO A 97 -4.62 7.72 16.39
C PRO A 97 -4.15 8.67 17.51
N VAL A 98 -3.19 9.57 17.25
CA VAL A 98 -2.51 10.34 18.32
C VAL A 98 -2.76 11.84 18.30
N SER A 99 -3.52 12.42 17.36
CA SER A 99 -3.78 13.88 17.43
C SER A 99 -4.56 14.29 18.68
N ILE A 100 -5.33 13.37 19.28
CA ILE A 100 -5.99 13.56 20.57
C ILE A 100 -5.03 13.22 21.72
N TRP A 101 -4.41 12.02 21.72
CA TRP A 101 -3.55 11.57 22.82
C TRP A 101 -2.27 12.41 23.02
N HIS A 102 -1.69 13.00 21.97
CA HIS A 102 -0.46 13.79 22.08
C HIS A 102 -0.72 15.15 22.74
N SER A 103 -1.88 15.78 22.48
CA SER A 103 -2.31 16.99 23.19
C SER A 103 -2.69 16.71 24.65
N PHE A 104 -3.35 15.58 24.92
CA PHE A 104 -3.66 15.15 26.29
C PHE A 104 -2.38 14.83 27.10
N PHE A 105 -1.39 14.14 26.52
CA PHE A 105 -0.09 13.90 27.17
C PHE A 105 0.68 15.21 27.42
N HIS A 106 0.62 16.17 26.50
CA HIS A 106 1.27 17.46 26.69
C HIS A 106 0.63 18.28 27.82
N LEU A 107 -0.70 18.28 27.94
CA LEU A 107 -1.38 18.98 29.03
C LEU A 107 -1.16 18.32 30.41
N ALA A 108 -1.11 16.99 30.45
CA ALA A 108 -0.81 16.23 31.67
C ALA A 108 0.64 16.45 32.14
N THR A 109 1.61 16.45 31.22
CA THR A 109 3.02 16.71 31.54
C THR A 109 3.26 18.16 31.96
N VAL A 110 2.64 19.14 31.29
CA VAL A 110 2.74 20.56 31.68
C VAL A 110 2.11 20.79 33.07
N SER A 111 0.96 20.18 33.37
CA SER A 111 0.33 20.32 34.69
C SER A 111 1.18 19.71 35.81
N TYR A 112 1.79 18.55 35.58
CA TYR A 112 2.68 17.89 36.54
C TYR A 112 3.95 18.71 36.83
N VAL A 113 4.58 19.27 35.78
CA VAL A 113 5.78 20.12 35.92
C VAL A 113 5.46 21.41 36.68
N ILE A 114 4.31 22.03 36.41
CA ILE A 114 3.89 23.24 37.14
C ILE A 114 3.64 22.93 38.62
N PHE A 115 2.95 21.83 38.94
CA PHE A 115 2.73 21.41 40.32
C PHE A 115 4.05 21.15 41.07
N TYR A 116 5.00 20.47 40.43
CA TYR A 116 6.31 20.17 41.03
C TYR A 116 7.14 21.45 41.25
N TYR A 117 7.08 22.39 40.31
CA TYR A 117 7.77 23.68 40.42
C TYR A 117 7.22 24.53 41.57
N ILE A 118 5.89 24.59 41.74
CA ILE A 118 5.25 25.34 42.84
C ILE A 118 5.65 24.79 44.21
N ILE A 119 5.75 23.46 44.36
CA ILE A 119 6.20 22.80 45.59
C ILE A 119 7.67 23.11 45.90
N LEU A 120 8.54 23.16 44.89
CA LEU A 120 9.97 23.45 45.09
C LEU A 120 10.27 24.93 45.38
N THR A 121 9.48 25.86 44.84
CA THR A 121 9.68 27.30 45.06
C THR A 121 8.99 27.84 46.31
N ASN A 122 8.09 27.07 46.93
CA ASN A 122 7.48 27.38 48.22
C ASN A 122 7.80 26.27 49.24
N PRO A 123 9.08 26.12 49.65
CA PRO A 123 9.37 25.32 50.82
C PRO A 123 8.78 26.03 52.03
N MET A 124 7.90 25.36 52.78
CA MET A 124 7.61 25.79 54.15
C MET A 124 8.89 25.80 54.98
#